data_AF-A0A6P2AVH1-F1
#
_entry.id   AF-A0A6P2AVH1-F1
#
_cell.length_a   1.000
_cell.length_b   1.000
_cell.length_c   1.000
_cell.angle_alpha   90.00
_cell.angle_beta   90.00
_cell.angle_gamma   90.00
#
_symmetry.space_group_name_H-M   'P 1'
#
loop_
_entity.id
_entity.type
_entity.pdbx_description
1 polymer ?
#
loop_
_entity_poly.entity_id
_entity_poly.type
_entity_poly.pdbx_seq_one_letter_code
_entity_poly.pdbx_strand_id
1 'polypeptide(L)'
;MSFSSNGSSSSRFSQRLKQIKENLRKISHNLNLRSQLGQHNHHEQENLVAMQGEIAALVVLFPRIEKLLIQLESSSLHRFAKFLRMGSKQQELTMLFEYLEMAIEVLSHDHPSVLVARKIRIDIERTVNCYQHPFMGVIMNRFMDVYRSESDPLKVVCGLAFTSSISALLFFGSLIGISLQQESGMELLEVQERLLTIKAILEEDGMTINESGELIPLTPNALNPNNGPNSLGNAIGQAITSDNHLELAREYRTKWLRLNTLEKLREQERQDASILFLIVLVVSSGTLGSAISILIRINDFEKQDATDPIVPIFTGAFKPIIGSSFGLLVYAMFSSGIISVQIVPPTTARGAEFFFCSLAFLVGFSERLAKDVIKRTEDKFLGAESPPIPPPMSSHRVTYVEEQITPPEELRDHPAIPNADYPQLPRGGDQG
;
A
#
# COMPACT_ATOMS: atom_id res chain seq x y z
N MET A 1 2.13 -22.58 63.34
CA MET A 1 0.95 -22.65 62.46
C MET A 1 1.24 -21.83 61.21
N SER A 2 1.77 -22.48 60.17
CA SER A 2 2.01 -21.92 58.86
C SER A 2 0.68 -21.81 58.11
N PHE A 3 0.24 -20.59 57.83
CA PHE A 3 -0.93 -20.34 57.00
C PHE A 3 -0.65 -20.80 55.57
N SER A 4 -1.24 -21.92 55.19
CA SER A 4 -1.45 -22.31 53.80
C SER A 4 -2.51 -21.39 53.19
N SER A 5 -2.13 -20.16 52.79
CA SER A 5 -3.05 -19.13 52.29
C SER A 5 -2.80 -18.65 50.87
N ASN A 6 -1.98 -19.35 50.09
CA ASN A 6 -1.89 -19.10 48.65
C ASN A 6 -2.77 -20.08 47.87
N GLY A 7 -4.09 -20.01 48.11
CA GLY A 7 -5.02 -20.41 47.06
C GLY A 7 -4.68 -19.56 45.83
N SER A 8 -4.14 -20.20 44.79
CA SER A 8 -3.62 -19.52 43.60
C SER A 8 -4.65 -18.52 43.09
N SER A 9 -4.28 -17.25 42.90
CA SER A 9 -5.17 -16.19 42.38
C SER A 9 -6.08 -16.65 41.22
N SER A 10 -5.58 -17.55 40.37
CA SER A 10 -6.31 -18.28 39.31
C SER A 10 -7.63 -18.92 39.77
N SER A 11 -7.68 -19.59 40.93
CA SER A 11 -8.88 -20.25 41.43
C SER A 11 -9.99 -19.27 41.81
N ARG A 12 -9.61 -18.12 42.39
CA ARG A 12 -10.56 -17.03 42.71
C ARG A 12 -11.15 -16.42 41.45
N PHE A 13 -10.33 -16.18 40.42
CA PHE A 13 -10.81 -15.65 39.14
C PHE A 13 -11.73 -16.64 38.42
N SER A 14 -11.39 -17.93 38.43
CA SER A 14 -12.27 -18.98 37.86
C SER A 14 -13.62 -19.04 38.57
N GLN A 15 -13.64 -18.93 39.91
CA GLN A 15 -14.88 -18.88 40.69
C GLN A 15 -15.73 -17.64 40.35
N ARG A 16 -15.14 -16.44 40.31
CA ARG A 16 -15.85 -15.22 39.88
C ARG A 16 -16.44 -15.36 38.48
N LEU A 17 -15.67 -15.89 37.54
CA LEU A 17 -16.14 -16.07 36.16
C LEU A 17 -17.36 -17.02 36.08
N LYS A 18 -17.35 -18.11 36.86
CA LYS A 18 -18.49 -19.03 36.96
C LYS A 18 -19.74 -18.33 37.50
N GLN A 19 -19.59 -17.49 38.53
CA GLN A 19 -20.69 -16.73 39.11
C GLN A 19 -21.28 -15.72 38.11
N ILE A 20 -20.42 -14.96 37.43
CA ILE A 20 -20.79 -13.99 36.38
C ILE A 20 -21.58 -14.69 35.25
N LYS A 21 -21.08 -15.84 34.79
CA LYS A 21 -21.74 -16.65 33.75
C LYS A 21 -23.15 -17.11 34.18
N GLU A 22 -23.30 -17.50 35.44
CA GLU A 22 -24.59 -17.94 35.98
C GLU A 22 -25.58 -16.77 36.11
N ASN A 23 -25.13 -15.60 36.54
CA ASN A 23 -25.96 -14.39 36.58
C ASN A 23 -26.47 -14.02 35.18
N LEU A 24 -25.59 -14.07 34.18
CA LEU A 24 -25.93 -13.73 32.81
C LEU A 24 -26.93 -14.73 32.18
N ARG A 25 -26.87 -16.01 32.55
CA ARG A 25 -27.91 -17.01 32.18
C ARG A 25 -29.26 -16.69 32.78
N LYS A 26 -29.31 -16.29 34.06
CA LYS A 26 -30.57 -15.90 34.73
C LYS A 26 -31.21 -14.69 34.04
N ILE A 27 -30.41 -13.69 33.69
CA ILE A 27 -30.90 -12.50 32.95
C ILE A 27 -31.43 -12.90 31.58
N SER A 28 -30.69 -13.73 30.84
CA SER A 28 -31.13 -14.24 29.54
C SER A 28 -32.48 -14.99 29.63
N HIS A 29 -32.65 -15.84 30.66
CA HIS A 29 -33.90 -16.55 30.91
C HIS A 29 -35.07 -15.59 31.20
N ASN A 30 -34.85 -14.60 32.08
CA ASN A 30 -35.87 -13.60 32.43
C ASN A 30 -36.29 -12.75 31.21
N LEU A 31 -35.32 -12.38 30.36
CA LEU A 31 -35.62 -11.63 29.12
C LEU A 31 -36.40 -12.46 28.11
N ASN A 32 -36.14 -13.76 28.01
CA ASN A 32 -36.92 -14.65 27.16
C ASN A 32 -38.37 -14.75 27.64
N LEU A 33 -38.60 -14.88 28.96
CA LEU A 33 -39.94 -14.86 29.55
C LEU A 33 -40.64 -13.52 29.28
N ARG A 34 -39.94 -12.38 29.43
CA ARG A 34 -40.51 -11.05 29.16
C ARG A 34 -40.87 -10.87 27.68
N SER A 35 -40.05 -11.38 26.76
CA SER A 35 -40.35 -11.35 25.32
C SER A 35 -41.58 -12.19 24.95
N GLN A 36 -41.81 -13.32 25.63
CA GLN A 36 -43.02 -14.13 25.44
C GLN A 36 -44.28 -13.43 25.96
N LEU A 37 -44.16 -12.65 27.04
CA LEU A 37 -45.29 -11.93 27.66
C LEU A 37 -45.60 -10.59 26.96
N GLY A 38 -44.61 -9.94 26.36
CA GLY A 38 -44.68 -8.56 25.84
C GLY A 38 -45.14 -8.40 24.40
N GLN A 39 -45.84 -9.37 23.80
CA GLN A 39 -46.17 -9.40 22.36
C GLN A 39 -46.93 -8.17 21.80
N HIS A 40 -47.42 -7.26 22.64
CA HIS A 40 -48.18 -6.09 22.21
C HIS A 40 -47.37 -4.80 21.96
N ASN A 41 -46.09 -4.71 22.34
CA ASN A 41 -45.29 -3.48 22.16
C ASN A 41 -44.05 -3.70 21.28
N HIS A 42 -44.09 -3.21 20.04
CA HIS A 42 -43.03 -3.37 19.05
C HIS A 42 -41.68 -2.82 19.53
N HIS A 43 -41.67 -1.65 20.18
CA HIS A 43 -40.42 -1.02 20.61
C HIS A 43 -39.77 -1.74 21.80
N GLU A 44 -40.59 -2.30 22.70
CA GLU A 44 -40.09 -3.15 23.78
C GLU A 44 -39.48 -4.44 23.21
N GLN A 45 -40.13 -5.03 22.20
CA GLN A 45 -39.63 -6.23 21.53
C GLN A 45 -38.27 -5.99 20.83
N GLU A 46 -38.10 -4.87 20.13
CA GLU A 46 -36.80 -4.50 19.53
C GLU A 46 -35.69 -4.38 20.58
N ASN A 47 -35.97 -3.71 21.70
CA ASN A 47 -35.01 -3.57 22.80
C ASN A 47 -34.67 -4.93 23.45
N LEU A 48 -35.64 -5.82 23.61
CA LEU A 48 -35.43 -7.18 24.11
C LEU A 48 -34.53 -8.01 23.17
N VAL A 49 -34.76 -7.92 21.86
CA VAL A 49 -33.92 -8.58 20.85
C VAL A 49 -32.50 -8.02 20.90
N ALA A 50 -32.34 -6.70 20.99
CA ALA A 50 -31.03 -6.05 21.09
C ALA A 50 -30.28 -6.47 22.37
N MET A 51 -30.97 -6.58 23.50
CA MET A 51 -30.40 -7.09 24.75
C MET A 51 -29.95 -8.55 24.64
N GLN A 52 -30.78 -9.42 24.06
CA GLN A 52 -30.44 -10.82 23.84
C GLN A 52 -29.18 -10.95 22.97
N GLY A 53 -29.07 -10.13 21.92
CA GLY A 53 -27.87 -10.06 21.09
C GLY A 53 -26.62 -9.66 21.88
N GLU A 54 -26.72 -8.66 22.75
CA GLU A 54 -25.59 -8.20 23.56
C GLU A 54 -25.16 -9.23 24.62
N ILE A 55 -26.13 -9.91 25.24
CA ILE A 55 -25.89 -11.02 26.17
C ILE A 55 -25.17 -12.16 25.46
N ALA A 56 -25.62 -12.56 24.28
CA ALA A 56 -24.96 -13.61 23.50
C ALA A 56 -23.51 -13.22 23.15
N ALA A 57 -23.28 -11.96 22.77
CA ALA A 57 -21.95 -11.45 22.48
C ALA A 57 -21.03 -11.49 23.71
N LEU A 58 -21.52 -11.11 24.90
CA LEU A 58 -20.77 -11.25 26.16
C LEU A 58 -20.45 -12.72 26.50
N VAL A 59 -21.39 -13.66 26.27
CA VAL A 59 -21.16 -15.09 26.51
C VAL A 59 -19.99 -15.63 25.70
N VAL A 60 -19.87 -15.21 24.44
CA VAL A 60 -18.79 -15.63 23.53
C VAL A 60 -17.41 -15.20 24.04
N LEU A 61 -17.32 -14.18 24.90
CA LEU A 61 -16.06 -13.75 25.50
C LEU A 61 -15.58 -14.66 26.63
N PHE A 62 -16.48 -15.38 27.32
CA PHE A 62 -16.09 -16.20 28.48
C PHE A 62 -15.03 -17.27 28.14
N PRO A 63 -15.18 -18.12 27.10
CA PRO A 63 -14.16 -19.10 26.76
C PRO A 63 -12.81 -18.46 26.41
N ARG A 64 -12.84 -17.25 25.82
CA ARG A 64 -11.64 -16.49 25.44
C ARG A 64 -10.91 -15.97 26.68
N ILE A 65 -11.65 -15.50 27.68
CA ILE A 65 -11.11 -15.04 28.96
C ILE A 65 -10.61 -16.23 29.80
N GLU A 66 -11.31 -17.36 29.82
CA GLU A 66 -10.85 -18.61 30.45
C GLU A 66 -9.49 -19.06 29.88
N LYS A 67 -9.36 -19.05 28.54
CA LYS A 67 -8.10 -19.35 27.87
C LYS A 67 -7.00 -18.37 28.28
N LEU A 68 -7.30 -17.08 28.39
CA LEU A 68 -6.34 -16.08 28.85
C LEU A 68 -5.89 -16.32 30.29
N LEU A 69 -6.81 -16.66 31.21
CA LEU A 69 -6.49 -17.00 32.59
C LEU A 69 -5.47 -18.14 32.67
N ILE A 70 -5.69 -19.20 31.89
CA ILE A 70 -4.78 -20.35 31.83
C ILE A 70 -3.42 -19.95 31.22
N GLN A 71 -3.42 -19.16 30.14
CA GLN A 71 -2.19 -18.70 29.51
C GLN A 71 -1.37 -17.76 30.40
N LEU A 72 -2.02 -16.92 31.20
CA LEU A 72 -1.40 -16.01 32.15
C LEU A 72 -0.65 -16.76 33.26
N GLU A 73 -1.12 -17.96 33.62
CA GLU A 73 -0.46 -18.87 34.55
C GLU A 73 0.82 -19.49 33.95
N SER A 74 0.90 -19.63 32.63
CA SER A 74 2.09 -20.14 31.94
C SER A 74 3.15 -19.03 31.71
N SER A 75 4.41 -19.30 32.11
CA SER A 75 5.49 -18.30 32.20
C SER A 75 5.94 -17.66 30.87
N SER A 76 5.45 -18.14 29.72
CA SER A 76 5.94 -17.76 28.38
C SER A 76 5.67 -16.29 28.02
N LEU A 77 4.62 -15.67 28.58
CA LEU A 77 4.21 -14.29 28.30
C LEU A 77 5.04 -13.22 29.03
N HIS A 78 5.98 -13.59 29.90
CA HIS A 78 6.65 -12.62 30.77
C HIS A 78 7.66 -11.71 30.04
N ARG A 79 8.31 -12.23 28.99
CA ARG A 79 9.32 -11.49 28.20
C ARG A 79 8.70 -10.37 27.36
N PHE A 80 7.47 -10.55 26.89
CA PHE A 80 6.81 -9.60 25.98
C PHE A 80 5.94 -8.56 26.70
N ALA A 81 5.30 -8.91 27.83
CA ALA A 81 4.58 -7.94 28.66
C ALA A 81 5.48 -6.79 29.16
N LYS A 82 6.77 -7.08 29.37
CA LYS A 82 7.79 -6.09 29.71
C LYS A 82 8.06 -5.09 28.57
N PHE A 83 7.93 -5.53 27.32
CA PHE A 83 8.15 -4.69 26.13
C PHE A 83 7.00 -3.71 25.89
N LEU A 84 5.76 -4.12 26.13
CA LEU A 84 4.56 -3.28 25.90
C LEU A 84 4.19 -2.35 27.07
N ARG A 85 4.99 -2.29 28.16
CA ARG A 85 4.66 -1.52 29.38
C ARG A 85 3.25 -1.81 29.93
N MET A 86 2.73 -3.02 29.73
CA MET A 86 1.43 -3.40 30.29
C MET A 86 1.52 -3.40 31.82
N GLY A 87 0.42 -3.03 32.48
CA GLY A 87 0.31 -2.96 33.93
C GLY A 87 0.51 -4.33 34.57
N SER A 88 0.39 -4.41 35.90
CA SER A 88 0.45 -5.71 36.55
C SER A 88 -0.68 -6.61 36.00
N LYS A 89 -0.31 -7.80 35.50
CA LYS A 89 -1.24 -8.77 34.89
C LYS A 89 -2.51 -9.02 35.73
N GLN A 90 -2.37 -9.00 37.05
CA GLN A 90 -3.48 -9.20 37.98
C GLN A 90 -4.43 -8.00 38.03
N GLN A 91 -3.93 -6.78 37.91
CA GLN A 91 -4.75 -5.57 37.90
C GLN A 91 -5.60 -5.50 36.63
N GLU A 92 -5.02 -5.74 35.46
CA GLU A 92 -5.78 -5.71 34.19
C GLU A 92 -6.83 -6.82 34.10
N LEU A 93 -6.51 -8.01 34.64
CA LEU A 93 -7.49 -9.08 34.76
C LEU A 93 -8.63 -8.69 35.71
N THR A 94 -8.31 -8.05 36.84
CA THR A 94 -9.31 -7.54 37.79
C THR A 94 -10.21 -6.50 37.13
N MET A 95 -9.64 -5.55 36.38
CA MET A 95 -10.40 -4.57 35.58
C MET A 95 -11.35 -5.25 34.59
N LEU A 96 -10.90 -6.34 33.94
CA LEU A 96 -11.74 -7.07 32.98
C LEU A 96 -12.95 -7.72 33.66
N PHE A 97 -12.77 -8.26 34.87
CA PHE A 97 -13.87 -8.76 35.69
C PHE A 97 -14.83 -7.65 36.13
N GLU A 98 -14.30 -6.50 36.56
CA GLU A 98 -15.10 -5.34 36.92
C GLU A 98 -15.93 -4.82 35.74
N TYR A 99 -15.36 -4.79 34.53
CA TYR A 99 -16.10 -4.45 33.32
C TYR A 99 -17.20 -5.47 32.99
N LEU A 100 -16.93 -6.77 33.14
CA LEU A 100 -17.96 -7.80 32.94
C LEU A 100 -19.12 -7.66 33.93
N GLU A 101 -18.79 -7.46 35.21
CA GLU A 101 -19.78 -7.25 36.27
C GLU A 101 -20.61 -5.98 35.99
N MET A 102 -19.96 -4.88 35.60
CA MET A 102 -20.63 -3.64 35.22
C MET A 102 -21.55 -3.81 34.01
N ALA A 103 -21.12 -4.53 32.97
CA ALA A 103 -21.96 -4.80 31.80
C ALA A 103 -23.23 -5.59 32.18
N ILE A 104 -23.09 -6.59 33.06
CA ILE A 104 -24.20 -7.39 33.57
C ILE A 104 -25.15 -6.56 34.43
N GLU A 105 -24.60 -5.72 35.29
CA GLU A 105 -25.37 -4.83 36.15
C GLU A 105 -26.20 -3.86 35.31
N VAL A 106 -25.61 -3.24 34.30
CA VAL A 106 -26.32 -2.35 33.35
C VAL A 106 -27.45 -3.07 32.61
N LEU A 107 -27.25 -4.33 32.23
CA LEU A 107 -28.29 -5.16 31.59
C LEU A 107 -29.36 -5.67 32.56
N SER A 108 -29.11 -5.64 33.86
CA SER A 108 -30.03 -6.11 34.89
C SER A 108 -30.96 -5.02 35.44
N HIS A 109 -30.69 -3.75 35.14
CA HIS A 109 -31.50 -2.62 35.59
C HIS A 109 -32.90 -2.61 34.96
N ASP A 110 -33.85 -1.95 35.64
CA ASP A 110 -35.23 -1.79 35.16
C ASP A 110 -35.31 -1.11 33.78
N HIS A 111 -34.36 -0.21 33.51
CA HIS A 111 -34.16 0.48 32.23
C HIS A 111 -32.76 0.16 31.67
N PRO A 112 -32.59 -0.99 30.99
CA PRO A 112 -31.28 -1.44 30.54
C PRO A 112 -30.77 -0.59 29.37
N SER A 113 -29.56 -0.06 29.51
CA SER A 113 -28.89 0.69 28.43
C SER A 113 -28.01 -0.23 27.60
N VAL A 114 -28.59 -0.75 26.51
CA VAL A 114 -27.87 -1.63 25.56
C VAL A 114 -26.62 -0.94 25.00
N LEU A 115 -26.68 0.37 24.78
CA LEU A 115 -25.55 1.14 24.26
C LEU A 115 -24.36 1.14 25.24
N VAL A 116 -24.61 1.30 26.54
CA VAL A 116 -23.56 1.29 27.57
C VAL A 116 -22.97 -0.13 27.70
N ALA A 117 -23.82 -1.15 27.76
CA ALA A 117 -23.36 -2.55 27.80
C ALA A 117 -22.50 -2.90 26.58
N ARG A 118 -22.90 -2.48 25.37
CA ARG A 118 -22.14 -2.65 24.14
C ARG A 118 -20.78 -1.98 24.19
N LYS A 119 -20.70 -0.75 24.72
CA LYS A 119 -19.43 -0.04 24.87
C LYS A 119 -18.48 -0.78 25.81
N ILE A 120 -19.00 -1.25 26.96
CA ILE A 120 -18.22 -2.04 27.91
C ILE A 120 -17.75 -3.36 27.28
N ARG A 121 -18.61 -4.07 26.55
CA ARG A 121 -18.21 -5.28 25.80
C ARG A 121 -17.06 -4.99 24.82
N ILE A 122 -17.14 -3.90 24.07
CA ILE A 122 -16.09 -3.52 23.12
C ILE A 122 -14.75 -3.31 23.85
N ASP A 123 -14.76 -2.67 25.02
CA ASP A 123 -13.55 -2.45 25.82
C ASP A 123 -12.98 -3.77 26.39
N ILE A 124 -13.84 -4.69 26.81
CA ILE A 124 -13.45 -6.06 27.20
C ILE A 124 -12.80 -6.76 26.00
N GLU A 125 -13.41 -6.73 24.83
CA GLU A 125 -12.86 -7.35 23.61
C GLU A 125 -11.51 -6.79 23.22
N ARG A 126 -11.34 -5.47 23.28
CA ARG A 126 -10.05 -4.81 23.02
C ARG A 126 -8.97 -5.36 23.95
N THR A 127 -9.29 -5.45 25.23
CA THR A 127 -8.38 -5.98 26.25
C THR A 127 -8.05 -7.44 25.94
N VAL A 128 -9.05 -8.29 25.71
CA VAL A 128 -8.86 -9.72 25.36
C VAL A 128 -8.01 -9.89 24.10
N ASN A 129 -8.26 -9.12 23.05
CA ASN A 129 -7.50 -9.19 21.79
C ASN A 129 -6.02 -8.85 21.98
N CYS A 130 -5.71 -7.80 22.74
CA CYS A 130 -4.33 -7.41 23.05
C CYS A 130 -3.57 -8.53 23.76
N TYR A 131 -4.24 -9.30 24.62
CA TYR A 131 -3.62 -10.42 25.33
C TYR A 131 -3.48 -11.68 24.47
N GLN A 132 -4.48 -11.99 23.65
CA GLN A 132 -4.43 -13.17 22.77
C GLN A 132 -3.39 -13.01 21.67
N HIS A 133 -3.24 -11.79 21.15
CA HIS A 133 -2.31 -11.47 20.08
C HIS A 133 -1.57 -10.16 20.41
N PRO A 134 -0.39 -10.20 21.05
CA PRO A 134 0.28 -8.99 21.54
C PRO A 134 0.55 -7.93 20.48
N PHE A 135 0.98 -8.35 19.29
CA PHE A 135 1.22 -7.44 18.16
C PHE A 135 -0.04 -7.24 17.32
N MET A 136 -0.63 -8.33 16.82
CA MET A 136 -1.81 -8.26 15.95
C MET A 136 -3.05 -7.72 16.65
N GLY A 137 -3.17 -7.86 17.96
CA GLY A 137 -4.30 -7.38 18.76
C GLY A 137 -4.39 -5.86 18.78
N VAL A 138 -3.26 -5.15 18.85
CA VAL A 138 -3.26 -3.68 18.75
C VAL A 138 -3.77 -3.24 17.38
N ILE A 139 -3.27 -3.88 16.32
CA ILE A 139 -3.66 -3.60 14.93
C ILE A 139 -5.14 -3.95 14.72
N MET A 140 -5.57 -5.13 15.14
CA MET A 140 -6.96 -5.59 15.06
C MET A 140 -7.89 -4.68 15.85
N ASN A 141 -7.51 -4.20 17.03
CA ASN A 141 -8.35 -3.29 17.79
C ASN A 141 -8.54 -1.97 17.06
N ARG A 142 -7.47 -1.38 16.51
CA ARG A 142 -7.59 -0.17 15.68
C ARG A 142 -8.46 -0.41 14.45
N PHE A 143 -8.32 -1.55 13.80
CA PHE A 143 -9.16 -1.92 12.67
C PHE A 143 -10.63 -2.08 13.08
N MET A 144 -10.90 -2.77 14.19
CA MET A 144 -12.26 -2.96 14.71
C MET A 144 -12.89 -1.64 15.17
N ASP A 145 -12.10 -0.69 15.68
CA ASP A 145 -12.57 0.65 16.03
C ASP A 145 -13.07 1.41 14.80
N VAL A 146 -12.33 1.32 13.69
CA VAL A 146 -12.74 1.88 12.41
C VAL A 146 -13.95 1.15 11.84
N TYR A 147 -13.92 -0.18 11.85
CA TYR A 147 -15.03 -1.01 11.36
C TYR A 147 -16.35 -0.71 12.07
N ARG A 148 -16.29 -0.47 13.38
CA ARG A 148 -17.46 -0.14 14.22
C ARG A 148 -17.84 1.34 14.19
N SER A 149 -17.03 2.20 13.60
CA SER A 149 -17.35 3.62 13.51
C SER A 149 -18.58 3.84 12.63
N GLU A 150 -19.41 4.82 12.99
CA GLU A 150 -20.59 5.18 12.18
C GLU A 150 -20.22 6.05 10.97
N SER A 151 -18.99 6.57 10.93
CA SER A 151 -18.52 7.42 9.84
C SER A 151 -17.95 6.60 8.68
N ASP A 152 -18.69 6.53 7.58
CA ASP A 152 -18.22 5.95 6.33
C ASP A 152 -17.00 6.67 5.73
N PRO A 153 -16.90 8.02 5.77
CA PRO A 153 -15.66 8.72 5.45
C PRO A 153 -14.44 8.19 6.20
N LEU A 154 -14.55 7.95 7.52
CA LEU A 154 -13.44 7.44 8.32
C LEU A 154 -13.00 6.03 7.86
N LYS A 155 -13.96 5.17 7.53
CA LYS A 155 -13.70 3.82 7.00
C LYS A 155 -12.96 3.87 5.67
N VAL A 156 -13.38 4.75 4.76
CA VAL A 156 -12.70 4.97 3.46
C VAL A 156 -11.28 5.47 3.69
N VAL A 157 -11.09 6.48 4.55
CA VAL A 157 -9.77 7.04 4.87
C VAL A 157 -8.84 5.99 5.48
N CYS A 158 -9.36 5.10 6.33
CA CYS A 158 -8.56 4.02 6.90
C CYS A 158 -8.12 3.00 5.85
N GLY A 159 -9.05 2.56 4.99
CA GLY A 159 -8.72 1.68 3.87
C GLY A 159 -7.69 2.31 2.94
N LEU A 160 -7.83 3.61 2.68
CA LEU A 160 -6.90 4.39 1.89
C LEU A 160 -5.50 4.47 2.53
N ALA A 161 -5.44 4.80 3.83
CA ALA A 161 -4.20 4.90 4.57
C ALA A 161 -3.44 3.58 4.60
N PHE A 162 -4.15 2.46 4.72
CA PHE A 162 -3.57 1.12 4.67
C PHE A 162 -2.84 0.86 3.35
N THR A 163 -3.51 1.09 2.21
CA THR A 163 -2.89 0.86 0.90
C THR A 163 -1.80 1.86 0.56
N SER A 164 -1.96 3.14 0.93
CA SER A 164 -0.92 4.15 0.75
C SER A 164 0.33 3.83 1.56
N SER A 165 0.18 3.26 2.78
CA SER A 165 1.32 2.83 3.60
C SER A 165 2.09 1.68 2.95
N ILE A 166 1.40 0.70 2.36
CA ILE A 166 2.03 -0.40 1.62
C ILE A 166 2.80 0.16 0.41
N SER A 167 2.18 1.05 -0.38
CA SER A 167 2.85 1.67 -1.52
C SER A 167 4.08 2.47 -1.11
N ALA A 168 4.01 3.22 0.01
CA ALA A 168 5.15 3.96 0.53
C ALA A 168 6.29 3.03 0.96
N LEU A 169 5.98 1.90 1.62
CA LEU A 169 6.98 0.91 2.00
C LEU A 169 7.69 0.31 0.78
N LEU A 170 6.95 0.00 -0.29
CA LEU A 170 7.54 -0.47 -1.56
C LEU A 170 8.44 0.58 -2.19
N PHE A 171 8.00 1.85 -2.20
CA PHE A 171 8.78 2.97 -2.73
C PHE A 171 10.09 3.19 -1.96
N PHE A 172 10.02 3.33 -0.63
CA PHE A 172 11.22 3.52 0.19
C PHE A 172 12.12 2.28 0.22
N GLY A 173 11.54 1.08 0.21
CA GLY A 173 12.29 -0.17 0.10
C GLY A 173 13.09 -0.24 -1.21
N SER A 174 12.51 0.21 -2.33
CA SER A 174 13.21 0.31 -3.61
C SER A 174 14.35 1.33 -3.55
N LEU A 175 14.15 2.50 -2.95
CA LEU A 175 15.20 3.51 -2.78
C LEU A 175 16.39 3.00 -1.96
N ILE A 176 16.12 2.28 -0.86
CA ILE A 176 17.15 1.65 -0.05
C ILE A 176 17.88 0.57 -0.85
N GLY A 177 17.16 -0.26 -1.60
CA GLY A 177 17.76 -1.30 -2.46
C GLY A 177 18.74 -0.72 -3.48
N ILE A 178 18.35 0.36 -4.15
CA ILE A 178 19.22 1.08 -5.10
C ILE A 178 20.45 1.67 -4.40
N SER A 179 20.28 2.17 -3.17
CA SER A 179 21.38 2.77 -2.40
C SER A 179 22.39 1.72 -1.94
N LEU A 180 21.93 0.53 -1.54
CA LEU A 180 22.81 -0.57 -1.13
C LEU A 180 23.58 -1.20 -2.31
N GLN A 181 23.02 -1.16 -3.52
CA GLN A 181 23.69 -1.70 -4.71
C GLN A 181 24.97 -0.93 -5.09
N GLN A 182 25.20 0.26 -4.54
CA GLN A 182 26.41 1.05 -4.78
C GLN A 182 27.69 0.39 -4.20
N GLU A 183 27.58 -0.53 -3.24
CA GLU A 183 28.74 -1.21 -2.63
C GLU A 183 29.40 -2.26 -3.54
N SER A 184 28.72 -2.78 -4.58
CA SER A 184 29.32 -3.69 -5.58
C SER A 184 30.32 -2.98 -6.51
N GLY A 185 30.54 -1.67 -6.31
CA GLY A 185 31.58 -0.84 -6.91
C GLY A 185 32.99 -1.41 -6.82
N MET A 186 33.31 -2.02 -5.67
CA MET A 186 34.67 -2.28 -5.21
C MET A 186 35.47 -3.27 -6.06
N GLU A 187 34.87 -4.38 -6.50
CA GLU A 187 35.60 -5.39 -7.30
C GLU A 187 36.03 -4.83 -8.66
N LEU A 188 35.19 -4.01 -9.29
CA LEU A 188 35.56 -3.38 -10.57
C LEU A 188 36.74 -2.42 -10.39
N LEU A 189 36.74 -1.64 -9.31
CA LEU A 189 37.83 -0.72 -8.99
C LEU A 189 39.14 -1.47 -8.74
N GLU A 190 39.10 -2.58 -8.00
CA GLU A 190 40.28 -3.41 -7.74
C GLU A 190 40.85 -4.01 -9.03
N VAL A 191 39.99 -4.54 -9.91
CA VAL A 191 40.42 -5.10 -11.21
C VAL A 191 41.01 -4.00 -12.09
N GLN A 192 40.38 -2.82 -12.12
CA GLN A 192 40.85 -1.67 -12.89
C GLN A 192 42.19 -1.14 -12.38
N GLU A 193 42.36 -1.03 -11.05
CA GLU A 193 43.62 -0.62 -10.42
C GLU A 193 44.73 -1.61 -10.75
N ARG A 194 44.47 -2.92 -10.64
CA ARG A 194 45.47 -3.95 -10.96
C ARG A 194 45.87 -3.96 -12.43
N LEU A 195 44.93 -3.71 -13.34
CA LEU A 195 45.23 -3.56 -14.77
C LEU A 195 46.13 -2.34 -15.03
N LEU A 196 45.90 -1.23 -14.34
CA LEU A 196 46.77 -0.05 -14.40
C LEU A 196 48.16 -0.34 -13.84
N THR A 197 48.28 -1.08 -12.73
CA THR A 197 49.58 -1.49 -12.18
C THR A 197 50.36 -2.35 -13.16
N ILE A 198 49.72 -3.36 -13.78
CA ILE A 198 50.39 -4.22 -14.77
C ILE A 198 50.86 -3.40 -15.98
N LYS A 199 50.04 -2.46 -16.45
CA LYS A 199 50.40 -1.58 -17.56
C LYS A 199 51.60 -0.70 -17.23
N ALA A 200 51.66 -0.14 -16.02
CA ALA A 200 52.78 0.67 -15.55
C ALA A 200 54.09 -0.12 -15.46
N ILE A 201 54.04 -1.36 -14.93
CA ILE A 201 55.21 -2.24 -14.85
C ILE A 201 55.74 -2.55 -16.26
N LEU A 202 54.86 -2.89 -17.21
CA LEU A 202 55.27 -3.19 -18.58
C LEU A 202 55.89 -1.97 -19.29
N GLU A 203 55.34 -0.77 -19.06
CA GLU A 203 55.83 0.48 -19.64
C GLU A 203 57.21 0.88 -19.10
N GLU A 204 57.46 0.66 -17.80
CA GLU A 204 58.78 0.84 -17.17
C GLU A 204 59.84 -0.05 -17.84
N ASP A 205 59.47 -1.27 -18.23
CA ASP A 205 60.36 -2.21 -18.92
C ASP A 205 60.42 -2.02 -20.45
N GLY A 206 59.86 -0.92 -20.99
CA GLY A 206 59.94 -0.62 -22.43
C GLY A 206 58.99 -1.45 -23.31
N MET A 207 57.94 -2.02 -22.71
CA MET A 207 56.90 -2.80 -23.40
C MET A 207 55.54 -2.09 -23.28
N THR A 208 54.67 -2.29 -24.26
CA THR A 208 53.25 -1.90 -24.19
C THR A 208 52.38 -3.12 -24.40
N ILE A 209 51.17 -3.10 -23.85
CA ILE A 209 50.18 -4.17 -24.04
C ILE A 209 48.93 -3.57 -24.70
N ASN A 210 48.46 -4.21 -25.76
CA ASN A 210 47.20 -3.83 -26.40
C ASN A 210 46.00 -4.48 -25.69
N GLU A 211 44.78 -4.09 -26.08
CA GLU A 211 43.54 -4.63 -25.47
C GLU A 211 43.38 -6.16 -25.67
N SER A 212 44.02 -6.74 -26.70
CA SER A 212 44.05 -8.20 -26.91
C SER A 212 45.04 -8.94 -25.99
N GLY A 213 45.82 -8.22 -25.18
CA GLY A 213 46.85 -8.78 -24.30
C GLY A 213 48.15 -9.15 -25.02
N GLU A 214 48.38 -8.60 -26.21
CA GLU A 214 49.60 -8.81 -26.99
C GLU A 214 50.64 -7.74 -26.63
N LEU A 215 51.88 -8.18 -26.40
CA LEU A 215 53.01 -7.34 -26.03
C LEU A 215 53.63 -6.69 -27.27
N ILE A 216 53.84 -5.38 -27.24
CA ILE A 216 54.42 -4.57 -28.32
C ILE A 216 55.61 -3.79 -27.73
N PRO A 217 56.85 -3.99 -28.23
CA PRO A 217 58.01 -3.24 -27.75
C PRO A 217 57.91 -1.76 -28.15
N LEU A 218 58.25 -0.85 -27.22
CA LEU A 218 58.16 0.62 -27.42
C LEU A 218 59.18 1.16 -28.42
N THR A 219 60.29 0.45 -28.65
CA THR A 219 61.33 0.85 -29.61
C THR A 219 61.75 -0.32 -30.51
N PRO A 220 61.50 -0.26 -31.83
CA PRO A 220 61.88 -1.31 -32.77
C PRO A 220 63.40 -1.53 -32.92
N ASN A 221 64.24 -0.61 -32.43
CA ASN A 221 65.67 -0.53 -32.76
C ASN A 221 66.63 -1.02 -31.66
N ALA A 222 66.15 -1.52 -30.52
CA ALA A 222 67.01 -1.96 -29.41
C ALA A 222 67.67 -3.34 -29.61
N LEU A 223 67.29 -4.10 -30.64
CA LEU A 223 67.86 -5.40 -30.98
C LEU A 223 68.98 -5.26 -32.02
N ASN A 224 70.09 -4.61 -31.66
CA ASN A 224 71.34 -4.70 -32.43
C ASN A 224 72.30 -5.67 -31.70
N PRO A 225 72.44 -6.94 -32.17
CA PRO A 225 73.15 -7.99 -31.43
C PRO A 225 74.69 -7.88 -31.42
N ASN A 226 75.28 -6.79 -31.91
CA ASN A 226 76.72 -6.72 -32.20
C ASN A 226 77.65 -6.17 -31.10
N ASN A 227 77.20 -5.96 -29.85
CA ASN A 227 78.04 -5.38 -28.80
C ASN A 227 78.24 -6.27 -27.55
N GLY A 228 79.37 -6.99 -27.47
CA GLY A 228 80.10 -7.27 -26.21
C GLY A 228 80.16 -8.73 -25.68
N PRO A 229 81.20 -9.12 -24.90
CA PRO A 229 81.59 -10.52 -24.62
C PRO A 229 80.79 -11.29 -23.55
N ASN A 230 79.67 -10.75 -23.04
CA ASN A 230 78.89 -11.37 -21.96
C ASN A 230 77.57 -11.97 -22.47
N SER A 231 77.63 -12.74 -23.56
CA SER A 231 76.45 -13.25 -24.27
C SER A 231 75.55 -14.14 -23.42
N LEU A 232 76.11 -14.93 -22.50
CA LEU A 232 75.33 -15.85 -21.66
C LEU A 232 74.54 -15.13 -20.57
N GLY A 233 75.14 -14.12 -19.91
CA GLY A 233 74.47 -13.33 -18.88
C GLY A 233 73.33 -12.48 -19.45
N ASN A 234 73.55 -11.90 -20.64
CA ASN A 234 72.51 -11.14 -21.34
C ASN A 234 71.39 -12.07 -21.87
N ALA A 235 71.71 -13.26 -22.37
CA ALA A 235 70.71 -14.22 -22.82
C ALA A 235 69.85 -14.78 -21.67
N ILE A 236 70.44 -15.08 -20.51
CA ILE A 236 69.70 -15.52 -19.32
C ILE A 236 68.83 -14.38 -18.77
N GLY A 237 69.36 -13.15 -18.70
CA GLY A 237 68.59 -11.97 -18.31
C GLY A 237 67.39 -11.70 -19.22
N GLN A 238 67.57 -11.83 -20.55
CA GLN A 238 66.49 -11.68 -21.54
C GLN A 238 65.46 -12.83 -21.48
N ALA A 239 65.88 -14.06 -21.22
CA ALA A 239 64.96 -15.19 -21.08
C ALA A 239 64.09 -15.05 -19.82
N ILE A 240 64.69 -14.69 -18.68
CA ILE A 240 63.99 -14.51 -17.40
C ILE A 240 63.02 -13.31 -17.46
N THR A 241 63.43 -12.20 -18.08
CA THR A 241 62.51 -11.07 -18.32
C THR A 241 61.39 -11.50 -19.27
N SER A 242 61.66 -12.27 -20.33
CA SER A 242 60.60 -12.72 -21.24
C SER A 242 59.52 -13.58 -20.55
N ASP A 243 59.89 -14.45 -19.59
CA ASP A 243 58.93 -15.30 -18.87
C ASP A 243 58.04 -14.50 -17.91
N ASN A 244 58.62 -13.55 -17.17
CA ASN A 244 57.87 -12.66 -16.26
C ASN A 244 56.89 -11.76 -17.03
N HIS A 245 57.32 -11.22 -18.18
CA HIS A 245 56.46 -10.39 -19.02
C HIS A 245 55.33 -11.21 -19.64
N LEU A 246 55.59 -12.46 -20.01
CA LEU A 246 54.57 -13.37 -20.51
C LEU A 246 53.54 -13.74 -19.43
N GLU A 247 53.97 -13.92 -18.18
CA GLU A 247 53.08 -14.13 -17.03
C GLU A 247 52.21 -12.89 -16.76
N LEU A 248 52.81 -11.69 -16.74
CA LEU A 248 52.09 -10.41 -16.62
C LEU A 248 51.09 -10.21 -17.76
N ALA A 249 51.45 -10.56 -19.00
CA ALA A 249 50.54 -10.49 -20.14
C ALA A 249 49.36 -11.47 -20.02
N ARG A 250 49.59 -12.68 -19.49
CA ARG A 250 48.51 -13.63 -19.16
C ARG A 250 47.60 -13.09 -18.04
N GLU A 251 48.18 -12.56 -16.97
CA GLU A 251 47.42 -11.94 -15.87
C GLU A 251 46.58 -10.77 -16.41
N TYR A 252 47.17 -9.89 -17.22
CA TYR A 252 46.48 -8.78 -17.87
C TYR A 252 45.31 -9.27 -18.71
N ARG A 253 45.52 -10.24 -19.59
CA ARG A 253 44.46 -10.78 -20.46
C ARG A 253 43.29 -11.37 -19.66
N THR A 254 43.58 -12.13 -18.60
CA THR A 254 42.53 -12.71 -17.75
C THR A 254 41.75 -11.65 -16.98
N LYS A 255 42.43 -10.64 -16.43
CA LYS A 255 41.79 -9.53 -15.72
C LYS A 255 41.01 -8.60 -16.65
N TRP A 256 41.49 -8.36 -17.87
CA TRP A 256 40.79 -7.55 -18.88
C TRP A 256 39.50 -8.22 -19.33
N LEU A 257 39.54 -9.55 -19.57
CA LEU A 257 38.31 -10.31 -19.87
C LEU A 257 37.31 -10.27 -18.71
N ARG A 258 37.81 -10.37 -17.46
CA ARG A 258 36.99 -10.22 -16.26
C ARG A 258 36.38 -8.82 -16.17
N LEU A 259 37.16 -7.77 -16.42
CA LEU A 259 36.69 -6.39 -16.42
C LEU A 259 35.54 -6.20 -17.41
N ASN A 260 35.72 -6.59 -18.67
CA ASN A 260 34.67 -6.47 -19.69
C ASN A 260 33.40 -7.26 -19.33
N THR A 261 33.56 -8.40 -18.66
CA THR A 261 32.42 -9.19 -18.18
C THR A 261 31.69 -8.48 -17.05
N LEU A 262 32.43 -7.94 -16.07
CA LEU A 262 31.88 -7.17 -14.95
C LEU A 262 31.21 -5.87 -15.42
N GLU A 263 31.77 -5.17 -16.41
CA GLU A 263 31.17 -3.97 -17.00
C GLU A 263 29.83 -4.27 -17.66
N LYS A 264 29.75 -5.36 -18.45
CA LYS A 264 28.48 -5.81 -19.05
C LYS A 264 27.43 -6.18 -18.01
N LEU A 265 27.83 -6.93 -16.97
CA LEU A 265 26.94 -7.30 -15.88
C LEU A 265 26.44 -6.05 -15.14
N ARG A 266 27.32 -5.10 -14.83
CA ARG A 266 26.95 -3.85 -14.17
C ARG A 266 26.01 -3.00 -15.02
N GLU A 267 26.23 -2.90 -16.33
CA GLU A 267 25.35 -2.14 -17.21
C GLU A 267 23.96 -2.79 -17.28
N GLN A 268 23.90 -4.13 -17.36
CA GLN A 268 22.63 -4.85 -17.28
C GLN A 268 21.93 -4.65 -15.94
N GLU A 269 22.65 -4.81 -14.81
CA GLU A 269 22.10 -4.55 -13.47
C GLU A 269 21.58 -3.12 -13.32
N ARG A 270 22.29 -2.14 -13.89
CA ARG A 270 21.88 -0.72 -13.88
C ARG A 270 20.60 -0.52 -14.69
N GLN A 271 20.49 -1.16 -15.85
CA GLN A 271 19.27 -1.13 -16.67
C GLN A 271 18.10 -1.77 -15.93
N ASP A 272 18.28 -2.96 -15.36
CA ASP A 272 17.27 -3.66 -14.57
C ASP A 272 16.82 -2.82 -13.36
N ALA A 273 17.77 -2.22 -12.62
CA ALA A 273 17.47 -1.32 -11.50
C ALA A 273 16.69 -0.07 -11.95
N SER A 274 17.03 0.50 -13.11
CA SER A 274 16.31 1.66 -13.65
C SER A 274 14.86 1.32 -14.05
N ILE A 275 14.63 0.13 -14.62
CA ILE A 275 13.30 -0.36 -14.98
C ILE A 275 12.48 -0.62 -13.71
N LEU A 276 13.07 -1.28 -12.71
CA LEU A 276 12.41 -1.53 -11.42
C LEU A 276 12.05 -0.23 -10.72
N PHE A 277 12.97 0.74 -10.68
CA PHE A 277 12.72 2.07 -10.14
C PHE A 277 11.53 2.74 -10.84
N LEU A 278 11.51 2.70 -12.17
CA LEU A 278 10.43 3.28 -12.97
C LEU A 278 9.08 2.61 -12.71
N ILE A 279 9.04 1.27 -12.61
CA ILE A 279 7.84 0.52 -12.25
C ILE A 279 7.33 0.94 -10.87
N VAL A 280 8.21 1.01 -9.87
CA VAL A 280 7.86 1.44 -8.51
C VAL A 280 7.35 2.88 -8.50
N LEU A 281 7.97 3.77 -9.26
CA LEU A 281 7.54 5.15 -9.43
C LEU A 281 6.14 5.24 -10.05
N VAL A 282 5.89 4.50 -11.13
CA VAL A 282 4.59 4.44 -11.82
C VAL A 282 3.49 3.89 -10.90
N VAL A 283 3.76 2.78 -10.21
CA VAL A 283 2.82 2.16 -9.26
C VAL A 283 2.48 3.13 -8.12
N SER A 284 3.50 3.79 -7.55
CA SER A 284 3.31 4.75 -6.45
C SER A 284 2.53 5.97 -6.92
N SER A 285 2.82 6.47 -8.11
CA SER A 285 2.13 7.61 -8.70
C SER A 285 0.67 7.31 -9.04
N GLY A 286 0.38 6.16 -9.63
CA GLY A 286 -1.00 5.72 -9.89
C GLY A 286 -1.81 5.49 -8.60
N THR A 287 -1.17 4.94 -7.56
CA THR A 287 -1.76 4.82 -6.22
C THR A 287 -2.13 6.21 -5.67
N LEU A 288 -1.20 7.18 -5.75
CA LEU A 288 -1.40 8.54 -5.26
C LEU A 288 -2.50 9.28 -6.02
N GLY A 289 -2.54 9.16 -7.35
CA GLY A 289 -3.60 9.75 -8.17
C GLY A 289 -4.98 9.24 -7.77
N SER A 290 -5.12 7.92 -7.61
CA SER A 290 -6.37 7.33 -7.15
C SER A 290 -6.72 7.72 -5.71
N ALA A 291 -5.73 7.83 -4.83
CA ALA A 291 -5.93 8.28 -3.46
C ALA A 291 -6.53 9.69 -3.40
N ILE A 292 -5.95 10.63 -4.14
CA ILE A 292 -6.44 12.01 -4.21
C ILE A 292 -7.84 12.07 -4.81
N SER A 293 -8.12 11.25 -5.83
CA SER A 293 -9.47 11.15 -6.43
C SER A 293 -10.55 10.76 -5.41
N ILE A 294 -10.22 9.86 -4.47
CA ILE A 294 -11.11 9.46 -3.37
C ILE A 294 -11.26 10.58 -2.34
N LEU A 295 -10.14 11.20 -1.93
CA LEU A 295 -10.15 12.26 -0.93
C LEU A 295 -11.01 13.46 -1.37
N ILE A 296 -10.98 13.83 -2.64
CA ILE A 296 -11.82 14.91 -3.19
C ILE A 296 -13.32 14.56 -3.07
N ARG A 297 -13.68 13.27 -3.13
CA ARG A 297 -15.06 12.77 -3.06
C ARG A 297 -15.44 12.23 -1.69
N ILE A 298 -14.65 12.50 -0.65
CA ILE A 298 -14.83 11.82 0.64
C ILE A 298 -16.19 12.14 1.28
N ASN A 299 -16.69 13.36 1.09
CA ASN A 299 -18.00 13.80 1.59
C ASN A 299 -19.18 13.13 0.87
N ASP A 300 -18.97 12.58 -0.33
CA ASP A 300 -20.03 11.86 -1.05
C ASP A 300 -20.35 10.51 -0.39
N PHE A 301 -19.40 9.95 0.37
CA PHE A 301 -19.59 8.69 1.11
C PHE A 301 -20.45 8.86 2.36
N GLU A 302 -20.61 10.08 2.88
CA GLU A 302 -21.52 10.34 4.02
C GLU A 302 -22.99 10.20 3.60
N LYS A 303 -23.30 10.36 2.30
CA LYS A 303 -24.66 10.28 1.76
C LYS A 303 -25.05 8.88 1.27
N GLN A 304 -24.11 7.94 1.30
CA GLN A 304 -24.38 6.57 0.89
C GLN A 304 -24.79 5.79 2.13
N ASP A 305 -26.05 5.37 2.19
CA ASP A 305 -26.50 4.39 3.18
C ASP A 305 -25.88 3.03 2.81
N ALA A 306 -24.60 2.86 3.09
CA ALA A 306 -23.91 1.60 2.86
C ALA A 306 -24.52 0.56 3.82
N THR A 307 -25.24 -0.41 3.26
CA THR A 307 -25.84 -1.52 4.04
C THR A 307 -24.81 -2.36 4.78
N ASP A 308 -23.55 -2.37 4.34
CA ASP A 308 -22.47 -3.12 4.97
C ASP A 308 -21.27 -2.21 5.31
N PRO A 309 -20.89 -2.09 6.61
CA PRO A 309 -19.73 -1.31 7.07
C PRO A 309 -18.40 -1.69 6.43
N ILE A 310 -18.26 -2.87 5.82
CA ILE A 310 -16.99 -3.28 5.19
C ILE A 310 -16.77 -2.64 3.82
N VAL A 311 -17.85 -2.29 3.12
CA VAL A 311 -17.80 -1.80 1.73
C VAL A 311 -17.02 -0.48 1.61
N PRO A 312 -17.20 0.53 2.49
CA PRO A 312 -16.41 1.76 2.45
C PRO A 312 -14.91 1.51 2.68
N ILE A 313 -14.55 0.58 3.59
CA ILE A 313 -13.14 0.21 3.85
C ILE A 313 -12.52 -0.37 2.58
N PHE A 314 -13.18 -1.33 1.94
CA PHE A 314 -12.70 -1.94 0.71
C PHE A 314 -12.67 -0.96 -0.45
N THR A 315 -13.61 -0.01 -0.50
CA THR A 315 -13.60 1.04 -1.51
C THR A 315 -12.37 1.94 -1.36
N GLY A 316 -12.01 2.32 -0.12
CA GLY A 316 -10.80 3.08 0.17
C GLY A 316 -9.51 2.32 -0.17
N ALA A 317 -9.48 0.99 0.05
CA ALA A 317 -8.30 0.16 -0.17
C ALA A 317 -8.12 -0.29 -1.64
N PHE A 318 -9.16 -0.78 -2.30
CA PHE A 318 -9.02 -1.36 -3.64
C PHE A 318 -8.90 -0.31 -4.74
N LYS A 319 -9.50 0.87 -4.59
CA LYS A 319 -9.39 1.92 -5.61
C LYS A 319 -7.94 2.33 -5.88
N PRO A 320 -7.09 2.59 -4.87
CA PRO A 320 -5.66 2.85 -5.10
C PRO A 320 -4.93 1.71 -5.83
N ILE A 321 -5.26 0.46 -5.52
CA ILE A 321 -4.70 -0.73 -6.19
C ILE A 321 -5.13 -0.77 -7.67
N ILE A 322 -6.38 -0.42 -7.97
CA ILE A 322 -6.88 -0.30 -9.34
C ILE A 322 -6.14 0.83 -10.07
N GLY A 323 -5.97 1.99 -9.42
CA GLY A 323 -5.25 3.14 -9.97
C GLY A 323 -3.79 2.83 -10.32
N SER A 324 -3.09 2.11 -9.45
CA SER A 324 -1.71 1.66 -9.72
C SER A 324 -1.64 0.64 -10.86
N SER A 325 -2.60 -0.30 -10.91
CA SER A 325 -2.70 -1.29 -11.99
C SER A 325 -2.92 -0.63 -13.35
N PHE A 326 -3.79 0.37 -13.43
CA PHE A 326 -3.97 1.14 -14.67
C PHE A 326 -2.74 1.96 -15.04
N GLY A 327 -2.06 2.58 -14.06
CA GLY A 327 -0.79 3.27 -14.31
C GLY A 327 0.26 2.34 -14.92
N LEU A 328 0.39 1.12 -14.37
CA LEU A 328 1.32 0.10 -14.87
C LEU A 328 0.94 -0.40 -16.27
N LEU A 329 -0.35 -0.63 -16.52
CA LEU A 329 -0.86 -1.02 -17.84
C LEU A 329 -0.54 0.03 -18.90
N VAL A 330 -0.81 1.30 -18.60
CA VAL A 330 -0.53 2.40 -19.53
C VAL A 330 0.96 2.52 -19.79
N TYR A 331 1.81 2.44 -18.76
CA TYR A 331 3.26 2.36 -18.95
C TYR A 331 3.66 1.23 -19.91
N ALA A 332 3.14 0.02 -19.71
CA ALA A 332 3.44 -1.12 -20.58
C ALA A 332 2.97 -0.90 -22.04
N MET A 333 1.81 -0.28 -22.25
CA MET A 333 1.29 0.04 -23.59
C MET A 333 2.17 1.05 -24.35
N PHE A 334 2.73 2.03 -23.65
CA PHE A 334 3.67 2.98 -24.25
C PHE A 334 5.03 2.33 -24.51
N SER A 335 5.58 1.60 -23.54
CA SER A 335 6.88 0.94 -23.66
C SER A 335 6.91 -0.17 -24.71
N SER A 336 5.79 -0.82 -24.98
CA SER A 336 5.65 -1.82 -26.06
C SER A 336 5.41 -1.20 -27.45
N GLY A 337 5.22 0.11 -27.54
CA GLY A 337 4.93 0.79 -28.81
C GLY A 337 3.50 0.62 -29.34
N ILE A 338 2.60 -0.02 -28.58
CA ILE A 338 1.17 -0.15 -28.92
C ILE A 338 0.55 1.25 -29.09
N ILE A 339 0.91 2.14 -28.16
CA ILE A 339 0.53 3.55 -28.20
C ILE A 339 1.75 4.39 -28.55
N SER A 340 1.97 4.62 -29.85
CA SER A 340 2.94 5.62 -30.33
C SER A 340 2.27 7.00 -30.36
N VAL A 341 2.38 7.77 -29.28
CA VAL A 341 2.10 9.21 -29.36
C VAL A 341 3.42 9.90 -29.70
N GLN A 342 3.42 10.77 -30.71
CA GLN A 342 4.54 11.68 -30.97
C GLN A 342 4.58 12.75 -29.88
N ILE A 343 4.92 12.35 -28.67
CA ILE A 343 5.26 13.27 -27.59
C ILE A 343 6.74 13.51 -27.81
N VAL A 344 7.12 14.76 -28.07
CA VAL A 344 8.54 15.14 -28.14
C VAL A 344 9.19 14.57 -26.89
N PRO A 345 10.05 13.56 -27.02
CA PRO A 345 10.59 12.90 -25.85
C PRO A 345 11.32 13.97 -25.06
N PRO A 346 11.14 14.01 -23.74
CA PRO A 346 12.04 14.80 -22.90
C PRO A 346 13.46 14.41 -23.28
N THR A 347 14.29 15.40 -23.62
CA THR A 347 15.67 15.22 -24.08
C THR A 347 16.58 14.60 -23.02
N THR A 348 16.05 14.28 -21.84
CA THR A 348 16.75 13.75 -20.68
C THR A 348 16.03 12.52 -20.13
N ALA A 349 16.79 11.53 -19.65
CA ALA A 349 16.25 10.33 -19.01
C ALA A 349 15.25 10.67 -17.88
N ARG A 350 15.56 11.67 -17.06
CA ARG A 350 14.68 12.14 -15.98
C ARG A 350 13.33 12.66 -16.46
N GLY A 351 13.28 13.32 -17.63
CA GLY A 351 11.99 13.79 -18.12
C GLY A 351 11.08 12.65 -18.52
N ALA A 352 11.61 11.51 -19.00
CA ALA A 352 10.82 10.34 -19.34
C ALA A 352 10.20 9.71 -18.08
N GLU A 353 10.98 9.64 -17.00
CA GLU A 353 10.51 9.20 -15.68
C GLU A 353 9.35 10.09 -15.18
N PHE A 354 9.51 11.42 -15.23
CA PHE A 354 8.45 12.35 -14.83
C PHE A 354 7.23 12.31 -15.73
N PHE A 355 7.41 12.05 -17.03
CA PHE A 355 6.31 11.86 -17.97
C PHE A 355 5.46 10.64 -17.56
N PHE A 356 6.08 9.48 -17.36
CA PHE A 356 5.36 8.28 -16.95
C PHE A 356 4.77 8.41 -15.54
N CYS A 357 5.47 9.09 -14.63
CA CYS A 357 4.95 9.41 -13.31
C CYS A 357 3.67 10.26 -13.40
N SER A 358 3.68 11.35 -14.17
CA SER A 358 2.53 12.24 -14.35
C SER A 358 1.37 11.55 -15.07
N LEU A 359 1.68 10.72 -16.06
CA LEU A 359 0.69 9.94 -16.81
C LEU A 359 0.02 8.90 -15.90
N ALA A 360 0.81 8.14 -15.14
CA ALA A 360 0.30 7.16 -14.18
C ALA A 360 -0.57 7.82 -13.10
N PHE A 361 -0.15 8.98 -12.59
CA PHE A 361 -0.96 9.78 -11.68
C PHE A 361 -2.32 10.13 -12.28
N LEU A 362 -2.33 10.69 -13.49
CA LEU A 362 -3.56 11.16 -14.14
C LEU A 362 -4.53 10.02 -14.43
N VAL A 363 -4.00 8.87 -14.87
CA VAL A 363 -4.77 7.64 -15.11
C VAL A 363 -5.32 7.08 -13.80
N GLY A 364 -4.52 7.04 -12.73
CA GLY A 364 -4.98 6.63 -11.41
C GLY A 364 -6.04 7.59 -10.83
N PHE A 365 -5.88 8.89 -11.08
CA PHE A 365 -6.83 9.92 -10.67
C PHE A 365 -8.17 9.81 -11.42
N SER A 366 -8.13 9.48 -12.70
CA SER A 366 -9.30 9.41 -13.58
C SER A 366 -9.52 8.01 -14.14
N GLU A 367 -10.40 7.25 -13.49
CA GLU A 367 -10.86 5.95 -14.01
C GLU A 367 -11.45 6.07 -15.43
N ARG A 368 -12.10 7.20 -15.74
CA ARG A 368 -12.64 7.47 -17.08
C ARG A 368 -11.53 7.55 -18.13
N LEU A 369 -10.43 8.22 -17.80
CA LEU A 369 -9.28 8.30 -18.70
C LEU A 369 -8.67 6.93 -18.95
N ALA A 370 -8.56 6.08 -17.92
CA ALA A 370 -8.09 4.70 -18.08
C ALA A 370 -8.95 3.91 -19.08
N LYS A 371 -10.28 4.00 -18.94
CA LYS A 371 -11.24 3.34 -19.85
C LYS A 371 -11.11 3.84 -21.28
N ASP A 372 -10.95 5.15 -21.48
CA ASP A 372 -10.79 5.73 -22.81
C ASP A 372 -9.48 5.27 -23.48
N VAL A 373 -8.38 5.17 -22.72
CA VAL A 373 -7.09 4.66 -23.23
C VAL A 373 -7.18 3.18 -23.61
N ILE A 374 -7.85 2.36 -22.79
CA ILE A 374 -8.07 0.94 -23.08
C ILE A 374 -8.91 0.80 -24.35
N LYS A 375 -10.04 1.51 -24.45
CA LYS A 375 -10.93 1.46 -25.62
C LYS A 375 -10.20 1.81 -26.92
N ARG A 376 -9.41 2.90 -26.92
CA ARG A 376 -8.60 3.27 -28.10
C ARG A 376 -7.56 2.21 -28.48
N THR A 377 -7.08 1.46 -27.49
CA THR A 377 -6.14 0.36 -27.73
C THR A 377 -6.85 -0.86 -28.31
N GLU A 378 -8.04 -1.20 -27.80
CA GLU A 378 -8.90 -2.24 -28.37
C GLU A 378 -9.25 -1.91 -29.83
N ASP A 379 -9.63 -0.67 -30.13
CA ASP A 379 -9.93 -0.21 -31.49
C ASP A 379 -8.74 -0.39 -32.45
N LYS A 380 -7.51 -0.21 -31.96
CA LYS A 380 -6.27 -0.43 -32.73
C LYS A 380 -6.00 -1.91 -32.99
N PHE A 381 -6.25 -2.78 -32.00
CA PHE A 381 -5.96 -4.21 -32.12
C PHE A 381 -7.01 -4.98 -32.92
N LEU A 382 -8.28 -4.64 -32.72
CA LEU A 382 -9.38 -5.32 -33.40
C LEU A 382 -9.58 -4.82 -34.84
N GLY A 383 -8.93 -3.69 -35.19
CA GLY A 383 -9.13 -2.99 -36.44
C GLY A 383 -10.53 -2.38 -36.43
N ALA A 384 -10.62 -1.04 -36.42
CA ALA A 384 -11.92 -0.39 -36.56
C ALA A 384 -12.64 -0.98 -37.78
N GLU A 385 -13.75 -1.69 -37.53
CA GLU A 385 -14.71 -2.02 -38.57
C GLU A 385 -15.01 -0.71 -39.27
N SER A 386 -14.66 -0.62 -40.55
CA SER A 386 -14.87 0.61 -41.31
C SER A 386 -16.34 0.98 -41.16
N PRO A 387 -16.69 2.20 -40.72
CA PRO A 387 -18.09 2.57 -40.63
C PRO A 387 -18.73 2.28 -41.99
N PRO A 388 -19.92 1.63 -42.01
CA PRO A 388 -20.57 1.23 -43.25
C PRO A 388 -20.63 2.45 -44.15
N ILE A 389 -20.03 2.33 -45.34
CA ILE A 389 -20.05 3.36 -46.37
C ILE A 389 -21.51 3.80 -46.49
N PRO A 390 -21.86 5.05 -46.14
CA PRO A 390 -23.23 5.50 -46.26
C PRO A 390 -23.63 5.28 -47.73
N PRO A 391 -24.79 4.65 -48.00
CA PRO A 391 -25.24 4.43 -49.36
C PRO A 391 -25.20 5.76 -50.11
N PRO A 392 -24.80 5.77 -51.40
CA PRO A 392 -24.72 6.99 -52.19
C PRO A 392 -26.02 7.75 -52.02
N MET A 393 -25.93 9.01 -51.56
CA MET A 393 -27.08 9.86 -51.31
C MET A 393 -27.98 9.84 -52.55
N SER A 394 -29.06 9.06 -52.50
CA SER A 394 -30.14 9.22 -53.45
C SER A 394 -30.71 10.59 -53.18
N SER A 395 -30.53 11.49 -54.14
CA SER A 395 -31.19 12.80 -54.28
C SER A 395 -32.65 12.73 -53.80
N HIS A 396 -32.87 12.91 -52.51
CA HIS A 396 -34.18 13.09 -51.93
C HIS A 396 -34.44 14.58 -51.90
N ARG A 397 -35.26 14.99 -52.87
CA ARG A 397 -35.89 16.28 -53.03
C ARG A 397 -36.40 16.77 -51.67
N VAL A 398 -35.73 17.78 -51.12
CA VAL A 398 -36.18 18.53 -49.95
C VAL A 398 -37.53 19.15 -50.31
N THR A 399 -38.60 18.55 -49.79
CA THR A 399 -39.91 19.18 -49.78
C THR A 399 -40.00 19.89 -48.44
N TYR A 400 -39.91 21.22 -48.47
CA TYR A 400 -40.13 22.04 -47.29
C TYR A 400 -41.57 21.80 -46.82
N VAL A 401 -41.73 21.13 -45.67
CA VAL A 401 -42.98 21.15 -44.92
C VAL A 401 -42.88 22.33 -43.98
N GLU A 402 -43.72 23.32 -44.24
CA GLU A 402 -43.90 24.52 -43.43
C GLU A 402 -44.58 24.10 -42.12
N GLU A 403 -43.79 23.96 -41.07
CA GLU A 403 -44.25 23.60 -39.73
C GLU A 403 -44.88 24.84 -39.08
N GLN A 404 -46.22 24.86 -39.06
CA GLN A 404 -47.01 25.87 -38.34
C GLN A 404 -46.73 25.78 -36.84
N ILE A 405 -46.14 26.83 -36.30
CA ILE A 405 -45.92 27.05 -34.88
C ILE A 405 -47.27 27.37 -34.22
N THR A 406 -47.86 26.40 -33.53
CA THR A 406 -48.92 26.65 -32.52
C THR A 406 -48.27 26.98 -31.17
N PRO A 407 -48.67 28.06 -30.48
CA PRO A 407 -48.16 28.39 -29.15
C PRO A 407 -48.67 27.39 -28.09
N PRO A 408 -47.89 27.12 -27.03
CA PRO A 408 -48.32 26.25 -25.94
C PRO A 408 -49.39 26.93 -25.08
N GLU A 409 -50.58 26.32 -25.07
CA GLU A 409 -51.72 26.63 -24.22
C GLU A 409 -51.56 25.90 -22.88
N GLU A 410 -50.75 26.44 -21.97
CA GLU A 410 -50.66 25.91 -20.60
C GLU A 410 -50.35 27.03 -19.60
N LEU A 411 -51.35 27.89 -19.35
CA LEU A 411 -51.35 28.78 -18.18
C LEU A 411 -52.78 29.14 -17.77
N ARG A 412 -53.51 28.19 -17.19
CA ARG A 412 -54.68 28.48 -16.35
C ARG A 412 -54.65 27.56 -15.13
N ASP A 413 -54.79 28.19 -13.98
CA ASP A 413 -55.05 27.62 -12.64
C ASP A 413 -53.85 27.62 -11.67
N HIS A 414 -53.40 28.83 -11.31
CA HIS A 414 -52.82 29.06 -9.98
C HIS A 414 -53.60 30.15 -9.23
N PRO A 415 -54.08 29.88 -8.00
CA PRO A 415 -54.78 30.86 -7.19
C PRO A 415 -53.83 31.95 -6.67
N ALA A 416 -54.35 33.17 -6.61
CA ALA A 416 -53.65 34.38 -6.22
C ALA A 416 -52.98 34.28 -4.84
N ILE A 417 -51.67 34.54 -4.80
CA ILE A 417 -50.91 34.76 -3.56
C ILE A 417 -51.09 36.24 -3.14
N PRO A 418 -51.40 36.55 -1.87
CA PRO A 418 -51.52 37.93 -1.40
C PRO A 418 -50.15 38.62 -1.36
N ASN A 419 -50.13 39.89 -1.79
CA ASN A 419 -48.96 40.78 -1.82
C ASN A 419 -48.15 40.74 -0.52
N ALA A 420 -46.90 40.27 -0.62
CA ALA A 420 -45.89 40.48 0.40
C ALA A 420 -45.05 41.72 0.03
N ASP A 421 -45.04 42.69 0.95
CA ASP A 421 -44.23 43.89 0.91
C ASP A 421 -42.73 43.54 0.78
N TYR A 422 -42.12 43.86 -0.35
CA TYR A 422 -40.67 43.85 -0.48
C TYR A 422 -40.09 45.17 0.04
N PRO A 423 -39.14 45.13 0.98
CA PRO A 423 -38.45 46.33 1.44
C PRO A 423 -37.57 46.91 0.33
N GLN A 424 -37.72 48.22 0.07
CA GLN A 424 -36.90 48.93 -0.89
C GLN A 424 -35.45 49.00 -0.42
N LEU A 425 -34.53 48.52 -1.27
CA LEU A 425 -33.09 48.72 -1.10
C LEU A 425 -32.74 50.20 -1.37
N PRO A 426 -31.89 50.82 -0.54
CA PRO A 426 -31.51 52.21 -0.72
C PRO A 426 -30.65 52.41 -1.97
N ARG A 427 -31.06 53.38 -2.79
CA ARG A 427 -30.29 53.93 -3.91
C ARG A 427 -28.98 54.51 -3.40
N GLY A 428 -27.91 54.19 -4.13
CA GLY A 428 -26.56 54.73 -3.91
C GLY A 428 -26.55 56.26 -3.90
N GLY A 429 -25.85 56.79 -2.90
CA GLY A 429 -25.47 58.20 -2.83
C GLY A 429 -24.12 58.40 -3.49
N ASP A 430 -24.13 59.24 -4.53
CA ASP A 430 -23.01 60.09 -4.92
C ASP A 430 -22.61 61.02 -3.78
N GLN A 431 -21.29 61.20 -3.62
CA GLN A 431 -20.55 62.34 -3.05
C GLN A 431 -19.13 61.81 -2.76
N GLY A 432 -18.01 62.41 -3.13
CA GLY A 432 -17.67 63.68 -3.77
C GLY A 432 -16.15 63.78 -3.73
#